data_AF-A0AAP5IC76-F1
#
_entry.id   AF-A0AAP5IC76-F1
#
_cell.length_a   1.000
_cell.length_b   1.000
_cell.length_c   1.000
_cell.angle_alpha   90.00
_cell.angle_beta   90.00
_cell.angle_gamma   90.00
#
_symmetry.space_group_name_H-M   'P 1'
#
loop_
_entity.id
_entity.type
_entity.pdbx_description
1 polymer ?
#
loop_
_entity_poly.entity_id
_entity_poly.type
_entity_poly.pdbx_seq_one_letter_code
_entity_poly.pdbx_strand_id
1 'polypeptide(L)'
;MNTSQTVKEISTVEMTNAILVDLQKLSSYSGEPMAAVYVDNLMRTMRIMRDKYTADPLTEVVMALHDALAYSNRWIDYTATQYQGAYDLLASLLTLVSITNLEVESAILTLEDLGFDTLPFGVQLDDNQHGNLDEE
;
A
#
# COMPACT_ATOMS: atom_id res chain seq x y z
N MET A 1 2.86 6.18 18.46
CA MET A 1 2.78 5.02 19.37
C MET A 1 3.83 4.02 18.91
N ASN A 2 4.63 3.45 19.80
CA ASN A 2 5.64 2.45 19.45
C ASN A 2 4.97 1.07 19.47
N THR A 3 4.51 0.60 18.31
CA THR A 3 3.83 -0.69 18.12
C THR A 3 4.74 -1.64 17.37
N SER A 4 5.73 -2.19 18.05
CA SER A 4 6.53 -3.29 17.48
C SER A 4 5.73 -4.59 17.56
N GLN A 5 5.45 -5.20 16.41
CA GLN A 5 4.82 -6.52 16.33
C GLN A 5 5.78 -7.59 16.87
N THR A 6 5.29 -8.48 17.74
CA THR A 6 6.13 -9.55 18.32
C THR A 6 6.22 -10.75 17.39
N VAL A 7 5.13 -11.11 16.69
CA VAL A 7 5.02 -12.18 15.69
C VAL A 7 3.87 -11.84 14.73
N LYS A 8 3.99 -12.22 13.45
CA LYS A 8 2.90 -12.07 12.46
C LYS A 8 1.69 -12.93 12.77
N GLU A 9 0.50 -12.34 12.65
CA GLU A 9 -0.73 -13.11 12.76
C GLU A 9 -0.92 -13.99 11.52
N ILE A 10 -1.19 -15.28 11.72
CA ILE A 10 -1.36 -16.24 10.61
C ILE A 10 -2.43 -15.75 9.62
N SER A 11 -3.50 -15.17 10.14
CA SER A 11 -4.59 -14.66 9.32
C SER A 11 -4.25 -13.39 8.54
N THR A 12 -3.35 -12.52 9.03
CA THR A 12 -2.85 -11.40 8.22
C THR A 12 -1.96 -11.88 7.10
N VAL A 13 -1.11 -12.88 7.36
CA VAL A 13 -0.29 -13.54 6.31
C VAL A 13 -1.15 -14.18 5.23
N GLU A 14 -2.22 -14.90 5.59
CA GLU A 14 -3.16 -15.51 4.64
C GLU A 14 -3.84 -14.46 3.75
N MET A 15 -4.30 -13.34 4.33
CA MET A 15 -4.91 -12.25 3.57
C MET A 15 -3.90 -11.55 2.66
N THR A 16 -2.67 -11.33 3.11
CA THR A 16 -1.62 -10.76 2.27
C THR A 16 -1.25 -11.69 1.12
N ASN A 17 -1.24 -13.02 1.32
CA ASN A 17 -1.06 -13.96 0.21
C ASN A 17 -2.19 -13.85 -0.83
N ALA A 18 -3.44 -13.64 -0.41
CA ALA A 18 -4.53 -13.37 -1.36
C ALA A 18 -4.33 -12.06 -2.13
N ILE A 19 -3.89 -10.99 -1.45
CA ILE A 19 -3.50 -9.71 -2.07
C ILE A 19 -2.38 -9.92 -3.11
N LEU A 20 -1.36 -10.73 -2.80
CA LEU A 20 -0.27 -11.04 -3.73
C LEU A 20 -0.78 -11.72 -5.00
N VAL A 21 -1.74 -12.65 -4.90
CA VAL A 21 -2.33 -13.29 -6.08
C VAL A 21 -2.99 -12.25 -6.98
N ASP A 22 -3.78 -11.33 -6.42
CA ASP A 22 -4.45 -10.29 -7.20
C ASP A 22 -3.47 -9.29 -7.82
N LEU A 23 -2.42 -8.89 -7.08
CA LEU A 23 -1.36 -8.03 -7.62
C LEU A 23 -0.62 -8.67 -8.81
N GLN A 24 -0.33 -9.98 -8.72
CA GLN A 24 0.27 -10.71 -9.83
C GLN A 24 -0.67 -10.77 -11.05
N LYS A 25 -1.97 -10.92 -10.82
CA LYS A 25 -2.97 -10.87 -11.90
C LYS A 25 -3.08 -9.47 -12.51
N LEU A 26 -3.08 -8.41 -11.70
CA LEU A 26 -3.09 -7.03 -12.20
C LEU A 26 -1.83 -6.71 -13.01
N SER A 27 -0.66 -7.20 -12.57
CA SER A 27 0.57 -7.12 -13.36
C SER A 27 0.42 -7.79 -14.74
N SER A 28 -0.21 -8.97 -14.79
CA SER A 28 -0.38 -9.73 -16.04
C SER A 28 -1.45 -9.17 -16.99
N TYR A 29 -2.47 -8.49 -16.45
CA TYR A 29 -3.65 -8.02 -17.20
C TYR A 29 -3.80 -6.49 -17.17
N SER A 30 -2.74 -5.75 -16.86
CA SER A 30 -2.74 -4.29 -16.73
C SER A 30 -3.30 -3.62 -18.00
N GLY A 31 -4.28 -2.73 -17.84
CA GLY A 31 -4.93 -2.03 -18.96
C GLY A 31 -5.99 -2.87 -19.71
N GLU A 32 -6.21 -4.13 -19.33
CA GLU A 32 -7.27 -4.95 -19.90
C GLU A 32 -8.57 -4.86 -19.08
N PRO A 33 -9.76 -5.03 -19.70
CA PRO A 33 -11.03 -5.05 -18.96
C PRO A 33 -11.09 -6.09 -17.83
N MET A 34 -10.37 -7.21 -17.98
CA MET A 34 -10.31 -8.27 -16.97
C MET A 34 -9.64 -7.81 -15.66
N ALA A 35 -8.76 -6.79 -15.69
CA ALA A 35 -8.14 -6.21 -14.51
C ALA A 35 -9.17 -5.72 -13.47
N ALA A 36 -10.34 -5.28 -13.91
CA ALA A 36 -11.40 -4.79 -13.03
C ALA A 36 -11.90 -5.85 -12.04
N VAL A 37 -11.86 -7.15 -12.40
CA VAL A 37 -12.26 -8.24 -11.51
C VAL A 37 -11.23 -8.43 -10.40
N TYR A 38 -9.95 -8.39 -10.76
CA TYR A 38 -8.85 -8.58 -9.81
C TYR A 38 -8.73 -7.38 -8.87
N VAL A 39 -8.93 -6.15 -9.35
CA VAL A 39 -8.90 -4.98 -8.48
C VAL A 39 -10.10 -4.95 -7.51
N ASP A 40 -11.29 -5.39 -7.92
CA ASP A 40 -12.45 -5.49 -7.00
C ASP A 40 -12.16 -6.48 -5.86
N ASN A 41 -11.59 -7.64 -6.19
CA ASN A 41 -11.20 -8.64 -5.18
C ASN A 41 -10.08 -8.13 -4.26
N LEU A 42 -9.07 -7.49 -4.84
CA LEU A 42 -7.96 -6.86 -4.12
C LEU A 42 -8.50 -5.85 -3.08
N MET A 43 -9.30 -4.90 -3.54
CA MET A 43 -9.89 -3.84 -2.70
C MET A 43 -10.76 -4.40 -1.58
N ARG A 44 -11.55 -5.43 -1.87
CA ARG A 44 -12.37 -6.10 -0.86
C ARG A 44 -11.51 -6.77 0.21
N THR A 45 -10.43 -7.44 -0.20
CA THR A 45 -9.51 -8.12 0.72
C THR A 45 -8.78 -7.12 1.61
N MET A 46 -8.29 -6.01 1.04
CA MET A 46 -7.64 -4.92 1.78
C MET A 46 -8.58 -4.31 2.84
N ARG A 47 -9.85 -4.08 2.49
CA ARG A 47 -10.86 -3.59 3.45
C ARG A 47 -11.14 -4.59 4.58
N ILE A 48 -11.25 -5.88 4.27
CA ILE A 48 -11.42 -6.92 5.29
C ILE A 48 -10.22 -6.93 6.25
N MET A 49 -9.01 -6.77 5.71
CA MET A 49 -7.78 -6.71 6.51
C MET A 49 -7.79 -5.50 7.45
N ARG A 50 -8.14 -4.31 6.96
CA ARG A 50 -8.33 -3.10 7.78
C ARG A 50 -9.34 -3.30 8.90
N ASP A 51 -10.49 -3.86 8.58
CA ASP A 51 -11.61 -3.99 9.52
C ASP A 51 -11.32 -5.02 10.63
N LYS A 52 -10.45 -6.00 10.37
CA LYS A 52 -10.12 -7.08 11.31
C LYS A 52 -8.79 -6.89 12.05
N TYR A 53 -7.81 -6.25 11.41
CA TYR A 53 -6.41 -6.21 11.87
C TYR A 53 -5.85 -4.79 11.85
N THR A 54 -6.61 -3.83 12.35
CA THR A 54 -6.28 -2.39 12.30
C THR A 54 -4.95 -2.03 13.00
N ALA A 55 -4.49 -2.84 13.95
CA ALA A 55 -3.24 -2.62 14.67
C ALA A 55 -2.04 -3.40 14.11
N ASP A 56 -2.23 -4.23 13.08
CA ASP A 56 -1.13 -4.97 12.46
C ASP A 56 -0.33 -4.05 11.51
N PRO A 57 1.02 -3.96 11.65
CA PRO A 57 1.86 -3.11 10.80
C PRO A 57 1.72 -3.39 9.29
N LEU A 58 1.45 -4.64 8.91
CA LEU A 58 1.24 -5.01 7.52
C LEU A 58 -0.06 -4.41 6.96
N THR A 59 -1.08 -4.26 7.81
CA THR A 59 -2.33 -3.59 7.43
C THR A 59 -2.07 -2.13 7.05
N GLU A 60 -1.15 -1.45 7.72
CA GLU A 60 -0.81 -0.05 7.41
C GLU A 60 -0.23 0.09 6.00
N VAL A 61 0.76 -0.74 5.65
CA VAL A 61 1.35 -0.76 4.29
C VAL A 61 0.29 -1.12 3.24
N VAL A 62 -0.57 -2.10 3.54
CA VAL A 62 -1.67 -2.50 2.65
C VAL A 62 -2.67 -1.37 2.45
N MET A 63 -2.94 -0.57 3.48
CA MET A 63 -3.87 0.56 3.38
C MET A 63 -3.28 1.74 2.62
N ALA A 64 -1.98 2.00 2.74
CA ALA A 64 -1.29 2.97 1.89
C ALA A 64 -1.43 2.62 0.40
N LEU A 65 -1.26 1.34 0.06
CA LEU A 65 -1.49 0.85 -1.31
C LEU A 65 -2.99 0.94 -1.71
N HIS A 66 -3.91 0.54 -0.83
CA HIS A 66 -5.36 0.68 -1.09
C HIS A 66 -5.72 2.11 -1.46
N ASP A 67 -5.25 3.08 -0.69
CA ASP A 67 -5.62 4.49 -0.89
C ASP A 67 -5.08 5.03 -2.20
N ALA A 68 -3.84 4.69 -2.56
CA ALA A 68 -3.24 5.02 -3.85
C ALA A 68 -4.07 4.46 -5.03
N LEU A 69 -4.53 3.21 -4.93
CA LEU A 69 -5.32 2.56 -5.97
C LEU A 69 -6.76 3.09 -6.04
N ALA A 70 -7.38 3.35 -4.90
CA ALA A 70 -8.80 3.68 -4.79
C ALA A 70 -9.06 5.15 -5.12
N TYR A 71 -8.13 6.04 -4.82
CA TYR A 71 -8.27 7.46 -5.10
C TYR A 71 -8.49 7.69 -6.59
N SER A 72 -9.60 8.34 -6.93
CA SER A 72 -9.99 8.66 -8.32
C SER A 72 -9.95 7.47 -9.30
N ASN A 73 -10.06 6.23 -8.80
CA ASN A 73 -9.88 5.00 -9.60
C ASN A 73 -8.51 4.92 -10.31
N ARG A 74 -7.46 5.46 -9.70
CA ARG A 74 -6.09 5.46 -10.27
C ARG A 74 -5.49 4.07 -10.50
N TRP A 75 -6.10 3.02 -9.94
CA TRP A 75 -5.79 1.66 -10.33
C TRP A 75 -5.82 1.43 -11.86
N ILE A 76 -6.61 2.19 -12.62
CA ILE A 76 -6.65 2.10 -14.09
C ILE A 76 -5.34 2.60 -14.73
N ASP A 77 -4.67 3.55 -14.09
CA ASP A 77 -3.51 4.26 -14.63
C ASP A 77 -2.18 3.59 -14.28
N TYR A 78 -2.17 2.70 -13.28
CA TYR A 78 -0.96 1.99 -12.88
C TYR A 78 -0.57 0.88 -13.85
N THR A 79 0.74 0.71 -14.01
CA THR A 79 1.33 -0.19 -15.00
C THR A 79 1.63 -1.58 -14.42
N ALA A 80 1.85 -2.55 -15.30
CA ALA A 80 2.27 -3.90 -14.94
C ALA A 80 3.51 -3.90 -14.01
N THR A 81 4.50 -3.06 -14.30
CA THR A 81 5.72 -2.94 -13.50
C THR A 81 5.43 -2.43 -12.08
N GLN A 82 4.50 -1.49 -11.93
CA GLN A 82 4.13 -0.98 -10.60
C GLN A 82 3.42 -2.04 -9.77
N TYR A 83 2.49 -2.79 -10.39
CA TYR A 83 1.84 -3.93 -9.73
C TYR A 83 2.82 -5.03 -9.33
N GLN A 84 3.81 -5.33 -10.19
CA GLN A 84 4.87 -6.27 -9.87
C GLN A 84 5.75 -5.76 -8.73
N GLY A 85 6.11 -4.47 -8.71
CA GLY A 85 6.88 -3.87 -7.62
C GLY A 85 6.14 -3.94 -6.29
N ALA A 86 4.84 -3.64 -6.27
CA ALA A 86 4.02 -3.79 -5.07
C ALA A 86 3.93 -5.25 -4.59
N TYR A 87 3.82 -6.20 -5.53
CA TYR A 87 3.89 -7.63 -5.22
C TYR A 87 5.22 -8.00 -4.55
N ASP A 88 6.34 -7.61 -5.16
CA ASP A 88 7.68 -7.97 -4.66
C ASP A 88 7.92 -7.37 -3.28
N LEU A 89 7.48 -6.13 -3.05
CA LEU A 89 7.54 -5.45 -1.75
C LEU A 89 6.76 -6.22 -0.68
N LEU A 90 5.47 -6.49 -0.91
CA LEU A 90 4.64 -7.19 0.08
C LEU A 90 5.14 -8.62 0.33
N ALA A 91 5.63 -9.31 -0.70
CA ALA A 91 6.23 -10.63 -0.56
C ALA A 91 7.50 -10.58 0.31
N SER A 92 8.35 -9.55 0.12
CA SER A 92 9.54 -9.35 0.94
C SER A 92 9.19 -9.12 2.41
N LEU A 93 8.16 -8.31 2.67
CA LEU A 93 7.67 -8.08 4.02
C LEU A 93 7.22 -9.38 4.65
N LEU A 94 6.53 -10.27 3.92
CA LEU A 94 6.09 -11.57 4.43
C LEU A 94 7.24 -12.49 4.89
N THR A 95 8.45 -12.34 4.35
CA THR A 95 9.62 -13.13 4.79
C THR A 95 10.17 -12.75 6.16
N LEU A 96 9.85 -11.54 6.66
CA LEU A 96 10.31 -11.07 7.96
C LEU A 96 9.63 -11.81 9.11
N VAL A 97 10.29 -11.95 10.25
CA VAL A 97 9.68 -12.56 11.46
C VAL A 97 8.68 -11.60 12.12
N SER A 98 9.02 -10.31 12.13
CA SER A 98 8.23 -9.21 12.67
C SER A 98 8.43 -7.97 11.80
N ILE A 99 7.43 -7.11 11.74
CA ILE A 99 7.50 -5.82 11.05
C ILE A 99 7.55 -4.73 12.12
N THR A 100 8.55 -3.86 12.08
CA THR A 100 8.63 -2.68 12.95
C THR A 100 8.16 -1.44 12.19
N ASN A 101 7.97 -0.35 12.92
CA ASN A 101 7.58 0.94 12.33
C ASN A 101 8.55 1.40 11.23
N LEU A 102 9.84 1.08 11.35
CA LEU A 102 10.84 1.46 10.34
C LEU A 102 10.63 0.69 9.02
N GLU A 103 10.30 -0.61 9.08
CA GLU A 103 9.97 -1.37 7.87
C GLU A 103 8.64 -0.92 7.26
N VAL A 104 7.66 -0.50 8.07
CA VAL A 104 6.42 0.11 7.55
C VAL A 104 6.72 1.39 6.78
N GLU A 105 7.45 2.33 7.40
CA GLU A 105 7.80 3.61 6.78
C GLU A 105 8.60 3.39 5.49
N SER A 106 9.62 2.53 5.54
CA SER A 106 10.42 2.16 4.36
C SER A 106 9.58 1.52 3.25
N ALA A 107 8.60 0.68 3.60
CA ALA A 107 7.71 0.08 2.63
C ALA A 107 6.78 1.11 1.97
N ILE A 108 6.25 2.07 2.74
CA ILE A 108 5.43 3.16 2.20
C ILE A 108 6.26 4.03 1.25
N LEU A 109 7.47 4.43 1.64
CA LEU A 109 8.39 5.16 0.76
C LEU A 109 8.72 4.37 -0.52
N THR A 110 8.90 3.05 -0.40
CA THR A 110 9.12 2.18 -1.57
C THR A 110 7.91 2.17 -2.51
N LEU A 111 6.68 2.21 -1.99
CA LEU A 111 5.48 2.36 -2.82
C LEU A 111 5.47 3.71 -3.56
N GLU A 112 5.89 4.79 -2.91
CA GLU A 112 6.02 6.11 -3.54
C GLU A 112 7.10 6.14 -4.62
N ASP A 113 8.24 5.52 -4.38
CA ASP A 113 9.31 5.36 -5.37
C ASP A 113 8.87 4.52 -6.59
N LEU A 114 7.94 3.58 -6.38
CA LEU A 114 7.25 2.85 -7.46
C LEU A 114 6.19 3.70 -8.18
N GLY A 115 5.91 4.92 -7.71
CA GLY A 115 4.97 5.87 -8.30
C GLY A 115 3.53 5.73 -7.81
N PHE A 116 3.27 4.98 -6.73
CA PHE A 116 1.99 5.01 -6.05
C PHE A 116 1.86 6.30 -5.22
N ASP A 117 0.71 6.95 -5.29
CA ASP A 117 0.44 8.14 -4.49
C ASP A 117 -0.21 7.70 -3.18
N THR A 118 0.60 7.46 -2.16
CA THR A 118 0.13 6.83 -0.91
C THR A 118 -0.59 7.79 0.03
N LEU A 119 -0.51 9.10 -0.22
CA LEU A 119 -1.18 10.15 0.55
C LEU A 119 -2.04 11.04 -0.36
N PRO A 120 -2.98 10.46 -1.14
CA PRO A 120 -3.68 11.20 -2.19
C PRO A 120 -4.72 12.21 -1.66
N PHE A 121 -5.02 12.15 -0.36
CA PHE A 121 -5.91 13.06 0.35
C PHE A 121 -5.17 14.18 1.08
N GLY A 122 -3.84 14.21 1.00
CA GLY A 122 -3.03 15.26 1.59
C GLY A 122 -3.33 16.62 0.94
N VAL A 123 -3.27 17.68 1.75
CA VAL A 123 -3.18 19.04 1.21
C VAL A 123 -1.84 19.10 0.46
N GLN A 124 -1.86 19.46 -0.82
CA GLN A 124 -0.62 19.86 -1.50
C GLN A 124 -0.09 21.07 -0.74
N LEU A 125 0.90 20.84 0.13
CA LEU A 125 1.65 21.91 0.73
C LEU A 125 2.51 22.45 -0.42
N ASP A 126 2.09 23.55 -1.02
CA ASP A 126 2.94 24.28 -1.94
C ASP A 126 4.27 24.54 -1.22
N ASP A 127 5.35 23.92 -1.69
CA ASP A 127 6.73 24.10 -1.19
C ASP A 127 7.26 25.56 -1.32
N ASN A 128 6.39 26.52 -1.63
CA ASN A 128 6.70 27.94 -1.86
C ASN A 128 6.31 28.87 -0.71
N GLN A 129 6.02 28.38 0.49
CA GLN A 129 5.82 29.25 1.67
C GLN A 129 6.96 29.17 2.71
N HIS A 130 8.20 29.25 2.23
CA HIS A 130 9.28 29.89 3.00
C HIS A 130 9.35 31.38 2.61
N GLY A 131 8.28 32.12 2.92
CA GLY A 131 8.28 33.58 2.91
C GLY A 131 8.54 34.07 4.33
N ASN A 132 9.72 34.65 4.54
CA ASN A 132 10.19 35.36 5.74
C ASN A 132 9.15 35.62 6.83
N LEU A 133 9.34 34.97 7.98
CA LEU A 133 8.89 35.53 9.24
C LEU A 133 9.80 36.72 9.55
N ASP A 134 9.43 37.90 9.06
CA ASP A 134 10.01 39.16 9.53
C ASP A 134 9.55 39.39 10.98
N GLU A 135 10.55 39.71 11.80
CA GLU A 135 10.44 40.11 13.20
C GLU A 135 9.59 41.39 13.36
N GLU A 136 8.64 41.39 14.30
CA GLU A 136 8.22 42.58 15.06
C GLU A 136 7.97 42.23 16.53
#